data_AF-A0A0D0CHI8-F1
#
_entry.id   AF-A0A0D0CHI8-F1
#
_cell.length_a   1.000
_cell.length_b   1.000
_cell.length_c   1.000
_cell.angle_alpha   90.00
_cell.angle_beta   90.00
_cell.angle_gamma   90.00
#
_symmetry.space_group_name_H-M   'P 1'
#
loop_
_entity.id
_entity.type
_entity.pdbx_description
1 polymer ?
#
loop_
_entity_poly.entity_id
_entity_poly.type
_entity_poly.pdbx_seq_one_letter_code
_entity_poly.pdbx_strand_id
1 'polypeptide(L)' 'MLYNKLDFVNVKLTLELACASEEVCVLFLPKFHCKLHFIEQCWCITNPTSSKEEDLERNVVETLQSVTLDHM' A
#
# COMPACT_ATOMS: atom_id res chain seq x y z
N MET A 1 10.78 -18.78 1.17
CA MET A 1 9.60 -18.84 2.08
C MET A 1 10.10 -18.68 3.51
N LEU A 2 10.20 -17.46 4.04
CA LEU A 2 10.83 -17.19 5.35
C LEU A 2 9.82 -17.28 6.51
N TYR A 3 8.57 -16.85 6.27
CA TYR A 3 7.52 -16.73 7.30
C TYR A 3 6.80 -18.04 7.65
N ASN A 4 7.01 -19.12 6.88
CA ASN A 4 6.39 -20.42 7.15
C ASN A 4 7.27 -21.32 8.04
N LYS A 5 8.35 -20.78 8.60
CA LYS A 5 9.16 -21.48 9.60
C LYS A 5 8.48 -21.36 10.96
N LEU A 6 8.49 -22.45 11.72
CA LEU A 6 7.85 -22.58 13.04
C LEU A 6 8.16 -21.42 13.99
N ASP A 7 9.38 -20.87 13.93
CA ASP A 7 9.83 -19.75 14.76
C ASP A 7 9.06 -18.43 14.51
N PHE A 8 8.40 -18.29 13.35
CA PHE A 8 7.69 -17.07 12.95
C PHE A 8 6.16 -17.23 12.94
N VAL A 9 5.63 -18.45 13.05
CA VAL A 9 4.17 -18.70 12.95
C VAL A 9 3.42 -18.20 14.19
N ASN A 10 4.07 -18.17 15.36
CA ASN A 10 3.41 -17.88 16.63
C ASN A 10 3.86 -16.56 17.28
N VAL A 11 4.51 -15.67 16.51
CA VAL A 11 5.01 -14.38 17.00
C VAL A 11 4.27 -13.26 16.27
N LYS A 12 3.57 -12.41 17.03
CA LYS A 12 2.97 -11.19 16.48
C LYS A 12 4.07 -10.26 15.99
N LEU A 13 3.89 -9.72 14.78
CA LEU A 13 4.79 -8.74 14.22
C LEU A 13 4.61 -7.38 14.92
N THR A 14 5.68 -6.60 14.99
CA THR A 14 5.66 -5.25 15.58
C THR A 14 4.58 -4.37 14.96
N LEU A 15 4.32 -4.54 13.66
CA LEU A 15 3.24 -3.83 12.96
C LEU A 15 1.85 -4.22 13.49
N GLU A 16 1.60 -5.51 13.75
CA GLU A 16 0.33 -5.97 14.34
C GLU A 16 0.13 -5.42 15.74
N LEU A 17 1.21 -5.33 16.54
CA LEU A 17 1.16 -4.75 17.87
C LEU A 17 0.88 -3.24 17.83
N ALA A 18 1.48 -2.53 16.88
CA ALA A 18 1.25 -1.10 16.68
C ALA A 18 -0.17 -0.80 16.17
N CYS A 19 -0.72 -1.63 15.28
CA CYS A 19 -2.07 -1.45 14.76
C CYS A 19 -3.16 -1.89 15.76
N ALA A 20 -2.84 -2.79 16.69
CA ALA A 20 -3.79 -3.26 17.70
C ALA A 20 -4.28 -2.16 18.66
N SER A 21 -3.51 -1.10 18.88
CA SER A 21 -3.96 0.04 19.71
C SER A 21 -5.05 0.88 19.04
N GLU A 22 -5.15 0.82 17.72
CA GLU A 22 -6.07 1.60 16.89
C GLU A 22 -7.22 0.74 16.34
N GLU A 23 -7.38 -0.50 16.81
CA GLU A 23 -8.34 -1.49 16.29
C GLU A 23 -8.20 -1.76 14.77
N VAL A 24 -7.01 -1.53 14.21
CA VAL A 24 -6.70 -1.73 12.80
C VAL A 24 -6.18 -3.15 12.57
N CYS A 25 -6.77 -3.86 11.60
CA CYS A 25 -6.31 -5.19 11.19
C CYS A 25 -5.18 -5.08 10.14
N VAL A 26 -4.11 -5.86 10.33
CA VAL A 26 -3.00 -5.94 9.38
C VAL A 26 -3.24 -7.10 8.41
N LEU A 27 -3.30 -6.79 7.11
CA LEU A 27 -3.40 -7.79 6.05
C LEU A 27 -2.02 -8.12 5.50
N PHE A 28 -1.62 -9.39 5.58
CA PHE A 28 -0.35 -9.86 5.00
C PHE A 28 -0.55 -10.36 3.57
N LEU A 29 0.11 -9.70 2.62
CA LEU A 29 0.12 -10.11 1.22
C LEU A 29 1.40 -10.89 0.87
N PRO A 30 1.33 -11.87 -0.05
CA PRO A 30 2.51 -12.57 -0.55
C PRO A 30 3.56 -11.63 -1.14
N LYS A 31 4.84 -11.86 -0.83
CA LYS A 31 5.96 -11.09 -1.40
C LYS A 31 6.00 -11.25 -2.93
N PHE A 32 6.26 -10.14 -3.64
CA PHE A 32 6.40 -10.07 -5.11
C PHE A 32 5.10 -10.26 -5.91
N HIS A 33 3.94 -10.03 -5.29
CA HIS A 33 2.65 -10.04 -5.96
C HIS A 33 2.03 -8.64 -5.99
N CYS A 34 2.68 -7.67 -6.66
CA CYS A 34 2.23 -6.27 -6.71
C CYS A 34 0.79 -6.12 -7.24
N LYS A 35 0.34 -7.04 -8.10
CA LYS A 35 -1.05 -7.09 -8.59
C LYS A 35 -2.11 -7.29 -7.50
N LEU A 36 -1.73 -7.84 -6.35
CA LEU A 36 -2.63 -8.07 -5.21
C LEU A 36 -2.74 -6.83 -4.31
N HIS A 37 -1.84 -5.86 -4.45
CA HIS A 37 -1.85 -4.66 -3.62
C HIS A 37 -2.68 -3.59 -4.31
N PHE A 38 -3.84 -3.25 -3.72
CA PHE A 38 -4.79 -2.32 -4.33
C PHE A 38 -4.14 -0.96 -4.68
N ILE A 39 -3.21 -0.47 -3.84
CA ILE A 39 -2.53 0.82 -4.09
C ILE A 39 -1.76 0.86 -5.41
N GLU A 40 -1.29 -0.29 -5.91
CA GLU A 40 -0.48 -0.34 -7.13
C GLU A 40 -1.36 -0.03 -8.36
N GLN A 41 -2.65 -0.38 -8.29
CA GLN A 41 -3.62 -0.03 -9.34
C GLN A 41 -3.84 1.49 -9.40
N CYS A 42 -3.92 2.14 -8.23
CA CYS A 42 -4.04 3.60 -8.14
C CYS A 42 -2.76 4.29 -8.62
N TRP A 43 -1.58 3.84 -8.22
CA TRP A 43 -0.31 4.48 -8.61
C TRP A 43 -0.01 4.39 -10.11
N CYS A 44 -0.40 3.30 -10.79
CA CYS A 44 -0.28 3.23 -12.23
C CYS A 44 -1.13 4.30 -12.95
N ILE A 45 -2.27 4.68 -12.39
CA ILE A 45 -3.15 5.72 -12.93
C ILE A 45 -2.61 7.11 -12.61
N THR A 46 -2.02 7.30 -11.42
CA THR A 46 -1.68 8.63 -10.92
C THR A 46 -0.30 9.14 -11.28
N ASN A 47 0.45 8.48 -12.17
CA ASN A 47 1.86 8.79 -12.46
C ASN A 47 2.03 10.20 -13.10
N PRO A 48 2.35 11.25 -12.34
CA PRO A 48 2.36 12.61 -12.84
C PRO A 48 3.76 12.92 -13.37
N THR A 49 3.86 13.23 -14.66
CA THR A 49 5.15 13.58 -15.27
C THR A 49 5.46 15.05 -15.00
N SER A 50 6.44 15.31 -14.12
CA SER A 50 7.02 16.64 -13.93
C SER A 50 8.51 16.54 -13.58
N SER A 51 9.28 17.55 -13.97
CA SER A 51 10.71 17.69 -13.62
C SER A 51 10.95 18.55 -12.37
N LYS A 52 9.88 19.10 -11.77
CA LYS A 52 9.93 19.94 -10.57
C LYS A 52 9.19 19.28 -9.43
N GLU A 53 9.78 19.30 -8.25
CA GLU A 53 9.23 18.66 -7.05
C GLU A 53 7.95 19.32 -6.56
N GLU A 54 7.83 20.64 -6.69
CA GLU A 54 6.63 21.39 -6.28
C GLU A 54 5.42 21.05 -7.15
N ASP A 55 5.67 20.67 -8.40
CA ASP A 55 4.62 20.24 -9.33
C ASP A 55 4.27 18.76 -9.10
N LEU A 56 5.20 17.94 -8.63
CA LEU A 56 4.96 16.52 -8.35
C LEU A 56 3.89 16.34 -7.26
N GLU A 57 4.02 17.02 -6.11
CA GLU A 57 3.03 16.89 -5.03
C GLU A 57 1.64 17.33 -5.47
N ARG A 58 1.54 18.53 -6.08
CA ARG A 58 0.26 19.06 -6.59
C ARG A 58 -0.37 18.11 -7.59
N ASN A 59 0.41 17.62 -8.56
CA ASN A 59 -0.11 16.74 -9.60
C ASN A 59 -0.53 15.37 -9.04
N VAL A 60 0.19 14.81 -8.04
CA VAL A 60 -0.21 13.56 -7.37
C VAL A 60 -1.55 13.76 -6.66
N VAL A 61 -1.72 14.84 -5.91
CA VAL A 61 -2.96 15.13 -5.17
C VAL A 61 -4.14 15.31 -6.13
N GLU A 62 -3.97 16.13 -7.18
CA GLU A 62 -5.01 16.34 -8.20
C GLU A 62 -5.39 15.04 -8.91
N THR A 63 -4.40 14.21 -9.27
CA THR A 63 -4.68 12.96 -9.97
C THR A 63 -5.38 11.95 -9.05
N LEU A 64 -4.97 11.85 -7.79
CA LEU A 64 -5.65 10.99 -6.80
C LEU A 64 -7.11 11.41 -6.58
N GLN A 65 -7.39 12.73 -6.55
CA GLN A 65 -8.77 13.24 -6.45
C GLN A 65 -9.63 12.91 -7.68
N SER A 66 -9.02 12.71 -8.85
CA SER A 66 -9.73 12.33 -10.07
C SER A 66 -10.09 10.85 -10.16
N VAL A 67 -9.50 9.99 -9.33
CA VAL A 67 -9.76 8.54 -9.36
C VAL A 67 -11.17 8.25 -8.83
N THR A 68 -12.02 7.67 -9.67
CA THR A 68 -13.37 7.26 -9.30
C THR A 68 -13.42 5.78 -8.91
N LEU A 69 -14.32 5.43 -7.98
CA LEU A 69 -14.51 4.04 -7.51
C LEU A 69 -15.17 3.14 -8.55
N ASP A 70 -15.73 3.70 -9.64
CA ASP A 70 -16.30 2.93 -10.75
C ASP A 70 -15.23 2.14 -11.55
N HIS A 71 -13.95 2.45 -11.35
CA HIS A 71 -12.83 1.77 -12.01
C HIS A 71 -12.16 0.66 -11.17
N MET A 72 -12.73 0.30 -10.01
CA MET A 72 -12.23 -0.78 -9.12
C MET A 72 -12.92 -2.12 -9.32
#